data_AF-A0AAV0LVK6-F1
#
_entry.id   AF-A0AAV0LVK6-F1
#
_cell.length_a   1.000
_cell.length_b   1.000
_cell.length_c   1.000
_cell.angle_alpha   90.00
_cell.angle_beta   90.00
_cell.angle_gamma   90.00
#
_symmetry.space_group_name_H-M   'P 1'
#
loop_
_entity.id
_entity.type
_entity.pdbx_description
1 polymer ?
#
loop_
_entity_poly.entity_id
_entity_poly.type
_entity_poly.pdbx_seq_one_letter_code
_entity_poly.pdbx_strand_id
1 'polypeptide(L)'
;METIMEVDEEDHSVVHSEAANGDLNGKDDASNRSIQSPKALSTDEIDDDSGDESDDDEDDSQLAEQLKGLEYELAANPSNYDAHVKCIKLLRRMGELEKLRQAREAMNALFPLTPSMWQEWAKDEASLSSGPEDVAAVEKLYERGVLDYLSIALWCDYFSYIQECDPSVRECSPDGISKARNVFDRALTAGGLHVAEGNKIWEAYREFEEAVMYTIDDKDSKAKESQVQRVRKLFQRQLSVPLVNLESTLVAYKAWEVEQGSNLNAESSDLDGVPTHVVSAYEKAMEMYNARVGFEEQICMKGVSEEEKLQRFINYLTFEKSDGDPARVQVLFERAVAEFPVSSDLWLDYVRYMDSTLKVGNVVRDVYMRASRNCPWVGELWVRYLLALERGHAPEEDISAVFGRALQCTFSTLEEYLDLFLTRVDGLRRRILSGRDKEGVLDFSLVRETFQASISWAYCRRLLCFVLIVPHIKEYASDYLSPQLKNTDSLLRLHAYWARLELILGKDLVAARGVWESLLKTCGSMMEAWQGYITMETELGHIGEARSIYKRCYGKRLAGTGSEDLMGHSTLQSRMLDRVCEYGF
;
A
#
# COMPACT_ATOMS: atom_id res chain seq x y z
N MET A 1 31.58 -51.68 15.97
CA MET A 1 32.40 -50.45 15.91
C MET A 1 31.43 -49.27 15.82
N GLU A 2 30.62 -48.97 16.84
CA GLU A 2 30.95 -48.67 18.27
C GLU A 2 31.79 -47.37 18.36
N THR A 3 31.52 -46.37 19.20
CA THR A 3 30.82 -46.28 20.52
C THR A 3 30.07 -44.92 20.60
N ILE A 4 28.86 -44.69 21.17
CA ILE A 4 27.99 -45.31 22.20
C ILE A 4 28.27 -44.86 23.66
N MET A 5 27.81 -43.64 23.98
CA MET A 5 27.60 -43.03 25.31
C MET A 5 26.43 -42.02 25.10
N GLU A 6 25.26 -42.02 25.75
CA GLU A 6 24.80 -42.61 27.04
C GLU A 6 25.62 -42.11 28.25
N VAL A 7 25.07 -41.54 29.33
CA VAL A 7 23.68 -41.20 29.77
C VAL A 7 23.76 -39.80 30.47
N ASP A 8 22.72 -39.03 30.80
CA ASP A 8 21.76 -39.20 31.92
C ASP A 8 20.53 -38.27 31.75
N GLU A 9 19.33 -38.81 32.02
CA GLU A 9 18.11 -38.08 32.37
C GLU A 9 17.93 -38.09 33.90
N GLU A 10 17.32 -37.05 34.49
CA GLU A 10 16.56 -37.00 35.78
C GLU A 10 16.46 -35.51 36.23
N ASP A 11 15.41 -35.00 36.89
CA ASP A 11 14.03 -35.47 37.07
C ASP A 11 13.12 -34.26 37.41
N HIS A 12 11.80 -34.47 37.47
CA HIS A 12 10.76 -33.50 37.75
C HIS A 12 10.88 -32.76 39.10
N SER A 13 10.42 -31.50 39.14
CA SER A 13 9.72 -30.97 40.32
C SER A 13 8.51 -30.11 39.94
N VAL A 14 7.33 -30.72 40.03
CA VAL A 14 6.04 -30.02 40.03
C VAL A 14 5.82 -29.42 41.42
N VAL A 15 5.50 -28.14 41.51
CA VAL A 15 5.03 -27.52 42.75
C VAL A 15 3.70 -26.82 42.51
N HIS A 16 2.63 -27.41 43.03
CA HIS A 16 1.36 -26.72 43.24
C HIS A 16 1.46 -25.80 44.46
N SER A 17 0.93 -24.59 44.34
CA SER A 17 0.38 -23.78 45.46
C SER A 17 -0.75 -22.94 44.85
N GLU A 18 -1.98 -23.41 44.96
CA GLU A 18 -2.92 -23.10 46.06
C GLU A 18 -3.29 -21.62 46.16
N ALA A 19 -4.59 -21.36 46.03
CA ALA A 19 -5.18 -20.04 46.04
C ALA A 19 -5.31 -19.48 47.46
N ALA A 20 -5.09 -18.17 47.60
CA ALA A 20 -5.48 -17.41 48.78
C ALA A 20 -6.26 -16.17 48.36
N ASN A 21 -7.53 -16.08 48.77
CA ASN A 21 -8.34 -14.87 48.60
C ASN A 21 -7.73 -13.71 49.40
N GLY A 22 -7.53 -12.57 48.74
CA GLY A 22 -7.02 -11.33 49.33
C GLY A 22 -7.88 -10.15 48.90
N ASP A 23 -9.04 -9.99 49.54
CA ASP A 23 -10.02 -8.95 49.26
C ASP A 23 -9.58 -7.61 49.85
N LEU A 24 -9.15 -6.65 49.01
CA LEU A 24 -8.95 -5.24 49.41
C LEU A 24 -9.28 -4.25 48.29
N ASN A 25 -10.30 -3.42 48.56
CA ASN A 25 -10.71 -2.26 47.78
C ASN A 25 -9.55 -1.31 47.43
N GLY A 26 -9.39 -1.01 46.15
CA GLY A 26 -8.70 0.17 45.63
C GLY A 26 -9.54 0.80 44.51
N LYS A 27 -10.04 2.02 44.72
CA LYS A 27 -10.75 2.77 43.69
C LYS A 27 -9.74 3.54 42.83
N ASP A 28 -9.65 3.21 41.55
CA ASP A 28 -9.02 4.06 40.55
C ASP A 28 -9.97 4.26 39.36
N ASP A 29 -10.53 5.47 39.26
CA ASP A 29 -11.31 5.92 38.10
C ASP A 29 -10.37 6.18 36.91
N ALA A 30 -10.17 5.16 36.06
CA ALA A 30 -9.47 5.29 34.79
C ALA A 30 -10.47 5.24 33.62
N SER A 31 -10.86 6.42 33.12
CA SER A 31 -11.77 6.56 31.98
C SER A 31 -11.11 6.07 30.68
N ASN A 32 -11.32 4.79 30.34
CA ASN A 32 -10.83 4.16 29.13
C ASN A 32 -11.57 4.69 27.89
N ARG A 33 -11.19 5.87 27.38
CA ARG A 33 -11.64 6.36 26.07
C ARG A 33 -10.83 5.67 24.98
N SER A 34 -11.39 4.58 24.45
CA SER A 34 -10.94 3.99 23.19
C SER A 34 -10.89 5.08 22.12
N ILE A 35 -9.71 5.29 21.53
CA ILE A 35 -9.60 6.03 20.27
C ILE A 35 -10.33 5.18 19.24
N GLN A 36 -11.33 5.74 18.59
CA GLN A 36 -12.09 5.03 17.57
C GLN A 36 -11.21 4.83 16.34
N SER A 37 -10.85 3.58 16.07
CA SER A 37 -10.54 3.16 14.70
C SER A 37 -11.72 3.55 13.79
N PRO A 38 -11.48 3.97 12.53
CA PRO A 38 -12.56 4.04 11.56
C PRO A 38 -13.22 2.66 11.50
N LYS A 39 -14.54 2.60 11.67
CA LYS A 39 -15.26 1.38 11.28
C LYS A 39 -15.01 1.19 9.78
N ALA A 40 -14.48 0.03 9.41
CA ALA A 40 -14.70 -0.45 8.04
C ALA A 40 -16.22 -0.50 7.85
N LEU A 41 -16.73 0.31 6.94
CA LEU A 41 -18.15 0.35 6.64
C LEU A 41 -18.43 -0.71 5.56
N SER A 42 -19.51 -1.44 5.77
CA SER A 42 -20.01 -2.50 4.90
C SER A 42 -20.05 -2.05 3.44
N THR A 43 -19.60 -2.92 2.54
CA THR A 43 -20.18 -3.03 1.19
C THR A 43 -21.58 -3.62 1.34
N ASP A 44 -22.49 -2.84 1.91
CA ASP A 44 -23.92 -3.16 1.83
C ASP A 44 -24.28 -3.22 0.36
N GLU A 45 -24.95 -4.32 -0.01
CA GLU A 45 -25.40 -4.52 -1.38
C GLU A 45 -26.27 -3.32 -1.79
N ILE A 46 -26.04 -2.80 -3.00
CA ILE A 46 -26.99 -1.88 -3.61
C ILE A 46 -28.23 -2.72 -3.92
N ASP A 47 -29.13 -2.78 -2.95
CA ASP A 47 -30.46 -3.35 -3.13
C ASP A 47 -31.16 -2.53 -4.21
N ASP A 48 -31.56 -3.21 -5.29
CA ASP A 48 -32.41 -2.67 -6.35
C ASP A 48 -33.84 -2.57 -5.83
N ASP A 49 -34.06 -1.67 -4.87
CA ASP A 49 -35.40 -1.23 -4.52
C ASP A 49 -35.85 -0.19 -5.55
N SER A 50 -36.48 -0.70 -6.61
CA SER A 50 -37.28 0.08 -7.55
C SER A 50 -38.55 0.63 -6.86
N GLY A 51 -38.33 1.44 -5.82
CA GLY A 51 -39.33 2.19 -5.07
C GLY A 51 -39.54 3.58 -5.68
N ASP A 52 -40.66 3.73 -6.39
CA ASP A 52 -41.15 4.99 -6.95
C ASP A 52 -41.64 5.92 -5.84
N GLU A 53 -40.71 6.59 -5.14
CA GLU A 53 -41.01 7.73 -4.25
C GLU A 53 -40.68 9.05 -4.97
N SER A 54 -41.73 9.61 -5.57
CA SER A 54 -41.74 10.96 -6.14
C SER A 54 -41.67 12.03 -5.03
N ASP A 55 -40.47 12.48 -4.71
CA ASP A 55 -40.23 13.67 -3.87
C ASP A 55 -39.58 14.77 -4.74
N ASP A 56 -40.37 15.28 -5.69
CA ASP A 56 -40.10 16.55 -6.38
C ASP A 56 -40.32 17.72 -5.39
N ASP A 57 -39.50 18.77 -5.51
CA ASP A 57 -39.50 20.01 -4.71
C ASP A 57 -38.67 20.02 -3.38
N GLU A 58 -37.47 19.39 -3.34
CA GLU A 58 -36.39 19.94 -2.48
C GLU A 58 -35.98 21.33 -3.03
N ASP A 59 -36.24 22.42 -2.28
CA ASP A 59 -35.89 23.80 -2.69
C ASP A 59 -34.39 23.92 -3.01
N ASP A 60 -34.04 24.45 -4.20
CA ASP A 60 -32.66 24.76 -4.61
C ASP A 60 -31.88 25.54 -3.53
N SER A 61 -32.59 26.38 -2.77
CA SER A 61 -32.07 27.14 -1.63
C SER A 61 -31.56 26.24 -0.50
N GLN A 62 -32.28 25.16 -0.20
CA GLN A 62 -31.94 24.17 0.82
C GLN A 62 -30.76 23.30 0.38
N LEU A 63 -30.74 22.89 -0.90
CA LEU A 63 -29.59 22.17 -1.49
C LEU A 63 -28.32 23.03 -1.45
N ALA A 64 -28.42 24.32 -1.79
CA ALA A 64 -27.31 25.27 -1.75
C ALA A 64 -26.82 25.59 -0.31
N GLU A 65 -27.68 25.47 0.71
CA GLU A 65 -27.28 25.60 2.12
C GLU A 65 -26.55 24.34 2.62
N GLN A 66 -27.06 23.14 2.29
CA GLN A 66 -26.38 21.88 2.57
C GLN A 66 -24.98 21.82 1.93
N LEU A 67 -24.84 22.27 0.67
CA LEU A 67 -23.57 22.31 -0.03
C LEU A 67 -22.53 23.17 0.70
N LYS A 68 -22.90 24.37 1.17
CA LYS A 68 -22.02 25.25 1.95
C LYS A 68 -21.60 24.62 3.29
N GLY A 69 -22.50 23.86 3.92
CA GLY A 69 -22.18 23.07 5.12
C GLY A 69 -21.08 22.05 4.83
N LEU A 70 -21.23 21.26 3.77
CA LEU A 70 -20.25 20.26 3.34
C LEU A 70 -18.92 20.90 2.89
N GLU A 71 -18.95 22.02 2.16
CA GLU A 71 -17.76 22.79 1.80
C GLU A 71 -17.00 23.28 3.04
N TYR A 72 -17.71 23.72 4.09
CA TYR A 72 -17.10 24.12 5.36
C TYR A 72 -16.51 22.92 6.13
N GLU A 73 -17.22 21.78 6.17
CA GLU A 73 -16.73 20.55 6.77
C GLU A 73 -15.46 20.04 6.08
N LEU A 74 -15.41 20.10 4.74
CA LEU A 74 -14.23 19.72 3.95
C LEU A 74 -13.08 20.71 4.07
N ALA A 75 -13.37 22.02 4.21
CA ALA A 75 -12.34 23.02 4.50
C ALA A 75 -11.74 22.85 5.92
N ALA A 76 -12.53 22.38 6.88
CA ALA A 76 -12.06 22.02 8.22
C ALA A 76 -11.28 20.70 8.22
N ASN A 77 -11.85 19.64 7.65
CA ASN A 77 -11.27 18.30 7.56
C ASN A 77 -11.32 17.76 6.12
N PRO A 78 -10.28 18.03 5.30
CA PRO A 78 -10.20 17.53 3.92
C PRO A 78 -10.22 16.00 3.82
N SER A 79 -9.87 15.28 4.89
CA SER A 79 -9.84 13.82 4.95
C SER A 79 -11.19 13.18 5.34
N ASN A 80 -12.29 13.93 5.32
CA ASN A 80 -13.63 13.40 5.58
C ASN A 80 -14.23 12.76 4.30
N TYR A 81 -14.08 11.46 4.15
CA TYR A 81 -14.58 10.68 3.00
C TYR A 81 -16.09 10.85 2.78
N ASP A 82 -16.91 10.71 3.82
CA ASP A 82 -18.37 10.80 3.71
C ASP A 82 -18.84 12.18 3.25
N ALA A 83 -18.15 13.25 3.67
CA ALA A 83 -18.46 14.60 3.22
C ALA A 83 -18.14 14.80 1.73
N HIS A 84 -17.04 14.22 1.21
CA HIS A 84 -16.76 14.23 -0.23
C HIS A 84 -17.84 13.50 -1.02
N VAL A 85 -18.23 12.29 -0.59
CA VAL A 85 -19.28 11.49 -1.26
C VAL A 85 -20.62 12.24 -1.28
N LYS A 86 -21.03 12.84 -0.16
CA LYS A 86 -22.26 13.65 -0.08
C LYS A 86 -22.17 14.89 -0.97
N CYS A 87 -21.03 15.59 -0.97
CA CYS A 87 -20.80 16.78 -1.78
C CYS A 87 -20.90 16.46 -3.28
N ILE A 88 -20.26 15.38 -3.74
CA ILE A 88 -20.31 14.93 -5.13
C ILE A 88 -21.75 14.57 -5.55
N LYS A 89 -22.48 13.80 -4.72
CA LYS A 89 -23.89 13.45 -4.98
C LYS A 89 -24.79 14.70 -5.10
N LEU A 90 -24.58 15.69 -4.22
CA LEU A 90 -25.34 16.94 -4.19
C LEU A 90 -25.03 17.83 -5.41
N LEU A 91 -23.75 18.02 -5.74
CA LEU A 91 -23.31 18.76 -6.93
C LEU A 91 -23.82 18.13 -8.24
N ARG A 92 -23.89 16.80 -8.30
CA ARG A 92 -24.46 16.05 -9.44
C ARG A 92 -25.97 16.28 -9.57
N ARG A 93 -26.72 16.26 -8.46
CA ARG A 93 -28.16 16.62 -8.43
C ARG A 93 -28.41 18.07 -8.89
N MET A 94 -27.59 19.01 -8.44
CA MET A 94 -27.71 20.44 -8.78
C MET A 94 -27.26 20.80 -10.21
N GLY A 95 -26.69 19.86 -10.97
CA GLY A 95 -26.17 20.14 -12.33
C GLY A 95 -24.94 21.06 -12.37
N GLU A 96 -24.23 21.25 -11.26
CA GLU A 96 -23.09 22.15 -11.11
C GLU A 96 -21.79 21.51 -11.64
N LEU A 97 -21.77 21.23 -12.95
CA LEU A 97 -20.77 20.36 -13.63
C LEU A 97 -19.30 20.70 -13.31
N GLU A 98 -18.95 21.98 -13.28
CA GLU A 98 -17.56 22.40 -13.09
C GLU A 98 -17.11 22.24 -11.62
N LYS A 99 -18.01 22.48 -10.66
CA LYS A 99 -17.76 22.16 -9.25
C LYS A 99 -17.70 20.65 -9.02
N LEU A 100 -18.55 19.88 -9.70
CA LEU A 100 -18.57 18.42 -9.64
C LEU A 100 -17.23 17.82 -10.07
N ARG A 101 -16.63 18.32 -11.17
CA ARG A 101 -15.27 17.96 -11.60
C ARG A 101 -14.23 18.25 -10.52
N GLN A 102 -14.24 19.48 -9.99
CA GLN A 102 -13.28 19.91 -8.98
C GLN A 102 -13.40 19.10 -7.69
N ALA A 103 -14.63 18.74 -7.27
CA ALA A 103 -14.88 17.87 -6.12
C ALA A 103 -14.39 16.43 -6.36
N ARG A 104 -14.64 15.85 -7.55
CA ARG A 104 -14.16 14.51 -7.92
C ARG A 104 -12.63 14.44 -7.98
N GLU A 105 -11.96 15.45 -8.56
CA GLU A 105 -10.50 15.54 -8.55
C GLU A 105 -9.93 15.74 -7.13
N ALA A 106 -10.55 16.60 -6.31
CA ALA A 106 -10.14 16.80 -4.93
C ALA A 106 -10.27 15.53 -4.07
N MET A 107 -11.34 14.76 -4.27
CA MET A 107 -11.52 13.45 -3.63
C MET A 107 -10.47 12.45 -4.13
N ASN A 108 -10.24 12.32 -5.44
CA ASN A 108 -9.26 11.38 -6.00
C ASN A 108 -7.81 11.68 -5.56
N ALA A 109 -7.46 12.95 -5.41
CA ALA A 109 -6.14 13.38 -4.93
C ALA A 109 -5.83 12.85 -3.51
N LEU A 110 -6.86 12.59 -2.70
CA LEU A 110 -6.75 12.09 -1.33
C LEU A 110 -7.01 10.58 -1.23
N PHE A 111 -8.01 10.07 -1.96
CA PHE A 111 -8.52 8.71 -1.85
C PHE A 111 -8.52 7.99 -3.21
N PRO A 112 -8.10 6.71 -3.29
CA PRO A 112 -8.45 5.86 -4.42
C PRO A 112 -9.98 5.75 -4.53
N LEU A 113 -10.54 5.91 -5.72
CA LEU A 113 -12.00 5.84 -5.90
C LEU A 113 -12.43 4.40 -6.18
N THR A 114 -13.66 4.05 -5.78
CA THR A 114 -14.22 2.74 -6.12
C THR A 114 -14.45 2.62 -7.63
N PRO A 115 -14.50 1.39 -8.19
CA PRO A 115 -14.83 1.20 -9.60
C PRO A 115 -16.16 1.87 -10.00
N SER A 116 -17.18 1.83 -9.13
CA SER A 116 -18.47 2.48 -9.37
C SER A 116 -18.39 4.01 -9.46
N MET A 117 -17.57 4.65 -8.62
CA MET A 117 -17.32 6.10 -8.70
C MET A 117 -16.60 6.49 -10.00
N TRP A 118 -15.64 5.66 -10.45
CA TRP A 118 -14.96 5.84 -11.73
C TRP A 118 -15.92 5.68 -12.92
N GLN A 119 -16.78 4.65 -12.91
CA GLN A 119 -17.81 4.44 -13.94
C GLN A 119 -18.80 5.60 -13.99
N GLU A 120 -19.27 6.09 -12.84
CA GLU A 120 -20.18 7.25 -12.77
C GLU A 120 -19.54 8.49 -13.38
N TRP A 121 -18.31 8.81 -13.00
CA TRP A 121 -17.59 9.98 -13.52
C TRP A 121 -17.34 9.89 -15.02
N ALA A 122 -16.83 8.74 -15.50
CA ALA A 122 -16.58 8.54 -16.92
C ALA A 122 -17.86 8.63 -17.76
N LYS A 123 -19.00 8.10 -17.26
CA LYS A 123 -20.31 8.17 -17.94
C LYS A 123 -20.88 9.59 -17.97
N ASP A 124 -20.75 10.37 -16.89
CA ASP A 124 -21.15 11.77 -16.88
C ASP A 124 -20.36 12.58 -17.93
N GLU A 125 -19.03 12.47 -17.95
CA GLU A 125 -18.20 13.22 -18.92
C GLU A 125 -18.39 12.72 -20.36
N ALA A 126 -18.63 11.42 -20.57
CA ALA A 126 -19.02 10.87 -21.86
C ALA A 126 -20.33 11.49 -22.37
N SER A 127 -21.32 11.70 -21.50
CA SER A 127 -22.61 12.32 -21.86
C SER A 127 -22.49 13.80 -22.27
N LEU A 128 -21.42 14.48 -21.83
CA LEU A 128 -21.10 15.87 -22.15
C LEU A 128 -20.15 16.00 -23.36
N SER A 129 -19.52 14.91 -23.78
CA SER A 129 -18.49 14.89 -24.81
C SER A 129 -19.04 15.27 -26.18
N SER A 130 -18.44 16.27 -26.82
CA SER A 130 -18.89 16.84 -28.10
C SER A 130 -17.82 16.74 -29.20
N GLY A 131 -16.57 16.44 -28.86
CA GLY A 131 -15.45 16.32 -29.80
C GLY A 131 -14.39 15.28 -29.42
N PRO A 132 -13.40 15.03 -30.31
CA PRO A 132 -12.38 14.00 -30.10
C PRO A 132 -11.40 14.33 -28.95
N GLU A 133 -11.27 15.60 -28.56
CA GLU A 133 -10.48 15.98 -27.38
C GLU A 133 -11.16 15.53 -26.08
N ASP A 134 -12.50 15.61 -26.01
CA ASP A 134 -13.28 15.11 -24.88
C ASP A 134 -13.19 13.58 -24.80
N VAL A 135 -13.20 12.89 -25.94
CA VAL A 135 -13.04 11.43 -26.00
C VAL A 135 -11.71 10.99 -25.37
N ALA A 136 -10.62 11.69 -25.69
CA ALA A 136 -9.31 11.46 -25.10
C ALA A 136 -9.20 11.91 -23.62
N ALA A 137 -10.13 12.75 -23.13
CA ALA A 137 -10.21 13.12 -21.71
C ALA A 137 -10.93 12.05 -20.89
N VAL A 138 -12.05 11.52 -21.38
CA VAL A 138 -12.77 10.40 -20.73
C VAL A 138 -11.94 9.12 -20.76
N GLU A 139 -11.21 8.85 -21.85
CA GLU A 139 -10.24 7.75 -21.90
C GLU A 139 -9.21 7.84 -20.76
N LYS A 140 -8.71 9.05 -20.45
CA LYS A 140 -7.80 9.24 -19.30
C LYS A 140 -8.46 8.99 -17.94
N LEU A 141 -9.78 9.11 -17.81
CA LEU A 141 -10.50 8.74 -16.59
C LEU A 141 -10.55 7.21 -16.42
N TYR A 142 -10.86 6.47 -17.48
CA TYR A 142 -10.77 5.00 -17.46
C TYR A 142 -9.34 4.52 -17.17
N GLU A 143 -8.34 5.10 -17.84
CA GLU A 143 -6.91 4.82 -17.61
C GLU A 143 -6.47 5.04 -16.14
N ARG A 144 -7.03 6.05 -15.46
CA ARG A 144 -6.80 6.26 -14.02
C ARG A 144 -7.56 5.23 -13.18
N GLY A 145 -8.83 4.96 -13.53
CA GLY A 145 -9.68 4.07 -12.76
C GLY A 145 -9.20 2.62 -12.70
N VAL A 146 -8.71 2.08 -13.82
CA VAL A 146 -8.17 0.70 -13.88
C VAL A 146 -6.84 0.53 -13.12
N LEU A 147 -6.25 1.61 -12.60
CA LEU A 147 -5.04 1.59 -11.78
C LEU A 147 -5.31 1.68 -10.27
N ASP A 148 -6.46 2.19 -9.82
CA ASP A 148 -6.81 2.21 -8.40
C ASP A 148 -7.11 0.78 -7.91
N TYR A 149 -7.99 0.05 -8.61
CA TYR A 149 -8.42 -1.32 -8.26
C TYR A 149 -8.68 -2.20 -9.49
N LEU A 150 -8.49 -3.52 -9.33
CA LEU A 150 -8.94 -4.50 -10.31
C LEU A 150 -10.47 -4.58 -10.30
N SER A 151 -11.11 -4.16 -11.39
CA SER A 151 -12.54 -4.37 -11.62
C SER A 151 -12.79 -4.79 -13.07
N ILE A 152 -13.39 -5.97 -13.24
CA ILE A 152 -13.75 -6.49 -14.55
C ILE A 152 -14.85 -5.64 -15.19
N ALA A 153 -15.82 -5.18 -14.39
CA ALA A 153 -16.91 -4.32 -14.84
C ALA A 153 -16.39 -2.96 -15.40
N LEU A 154 -15.37 -2.37 -14.76
CA LEU A 154 -14.76 -1.13 -15.24
C LEU A 154 -14.00 -1.33 -16.57
N TRP A 155 -13.31 -2.48 -16.75
CA TRP A 155 -12.71 -2.83 -18.04
C TRP A 155 -13.76 -3.03 -19.13
N CYS A 156 -14.88 -3.71 -18.82
CA CYS A 156 -15.99 -3.88 -19.77
C CYS A 156 -16.60 -2.54 -20.19
N ASP A 157 -16.91 -1.63 -19.25
CA ASP A 157 -17.38 -0.28 -19.55
C ASP A 157 -16.36 0.50 -20.42
N TYR A 158 -15.06 0.37 -20.16
CA TYR A 158 -14.01 1.00 -20.97
C TYR A 158 -13.99 0.45 -22.41
N PHE A 159 -14.17 -0.85 -22.61
CA PHE A 159 -14.29 -1.45 -23.96
C PHE A 159 -15.50 -0.91 -24.73
N SER A 160 -16.69 -0.91 -24.10
CA SER A 160 -17.90 -0.34 -24.70
C SER A 160 -17.69 1.13 -25.06
N TYR A 161 -17.10 1.91 -24.16
CA TYR A 161 -16.80 3.31 -24.40
C TYR A 161 -15.88 3.54 -25.61
N ILE A 162 -14.75 2.83 -25.72
CA ILE A 162 -13.86 3.02 -26.89
C ILE A 162 -14.52 2.55 -28.20
N GLN A 163 -15.37 1.52 -28.16
CA GLN A 163 -16.05 1.00 -29.34
C GLN A 163 -17.17 1.93 -29.84
N GLU A 164 -17.84 2.65 -28.94
CA GLU A 164 -18.91 3.61 -29.27
C GLU A 164 -18.37 4.99 -29.65
N CYS A 165 -17.42 5.51 -28.86
CA CYS A 165 -16.99 6.91 -28.89
C CYS A 165 -15.71 7.18 -29.69
N ASP A 166 -14.76 6.24 -29.81
CA ASP A 166 -13.56 6.43 -30.63
C ASP A 166 -13.85 6.09 -32.10
N PRO A 167 -13.83 7.07 -33.04
CA PRO A 167 -14.14 6.80 -34.45
C PRO A 167 -13.18 5.79 -35.08
N SER A 168 -11.90 5.79 -34.68
CA SER A 168 -10.88 4.92 -35.25
C SER A 168 -11.13 3.44 -34.90
N VAL A 169 -11.63 3.18 -33.69
CA VAL A 169 -12.00 1.84 -33.20
C VAL A 169 -13.30 1.41 -33.85
N ARG A 170 -14.33 2.27 -33.82
CA ARG A 170 -15.66 1.99 -34.38
C ARG A 170 -15.63 1.70 -35.88
N GLU A 171 -14.80 2.42 -36.64
CA GLU A 171 -14.61 2.21 -38.08
C GLU A 171 -13.64 1.06 -38.40
N CYS A 172 -13.13 0.34 -37.39
CA CYS A 172 -12.16 -0.75 -37.53
C CYS A 172 -10.93 -0.35 -38.37
N SER A 173 -10.45 0.89 -38.18
CA SER A 173 -9.21 1.35 -38.81
C SER A 173 -7.99 0.54 -38.30
N PRO A 174 -6.89 0.41 -39.06
CA PRO A 174 -5.72 -0.34 -38.61
C PRO A 174 -5.14 0.16 -37.27
N ASP A 175 -5.17 1.47 -37.05
CA ASP A 175 -4.70 2.11 -35.82
C ASP A 175 -5.68 1.89 -34.66
N GLY A 176 -6.99 2.05 -34.90
CA GLY A 176 -8.02 1.79 -33.89
C GLY A 176 -8.11 0.31 -33.47
N ILE A 177 -7.95 -0.62 -34.41
CA ILE A 177 -7.83 -2.05 -34.09
C ILE A 177 -6.58 -2.30 -33.22
N SER A 178 -5.45 -1.65 -33.54
CA SER A 178 -4.22 -1.78 -32.76
C SER A 178 -4.36 -1.19 -31.35
N LYS A 179 -5.09 -0.07 -31.22
CA LYS A 179 -5.47 0.56 -29.95
C LYS A 179 -6.34 -0.37 -29.10
N ALA A 180 -7.48 -0.83 -29.64
CA ALA A 180 -8.39 -1.72 -28.93
C ALA A 180 -7.71 -3.02 -28.46
N ARG A 181 -6.91 -3.66 -29.33
CA ARG A 181 -6.09 -4.83 -28.96
C ARG A 181 -5.15 -4.55 -27.78
N ASN A 182 -4.52 -3.37 -27.73
CA ASN A 182 -3.66 -3.00 -26.61
C ASN A 182 -4.45 -2.89 -25.29
N VAL A 183 -5.64 -2.30 -25.32
CA VAL A 183 -6.53 -2.21 -24.15
C VAL A 183 -6.96 -3.60 -23.68
N PHE A 184 -7.37 -4.49 -24.61
CA PHE A 184 -7.72 -5.88 -24.29
C PHE A 184 -6.54 -6.70 -23.73
N ASP A 185 -5.34 -6.63 -24.32
CA ASP A 185 -4.16 -7.35 -23.81
C ASP A 185 -3.75 -6.86 -22.42
N ARG A 186 -3.93 -5.56 -22.11
CA ARG A 186 -3.74 -4.99 -20.76
C ARG A 186 -4.78 -5.50 -19.77
N ALA A 187 -6.05 -5.53 -20.15
CA ALA A 187 -7.12 -6.06 -19.32
C ALA A 187 -6.95 -7.57 -19.04
N LEU A 188 -6.52 -8.35 -20.04
CA LEU A 188 -6.16 -9.76 -19.85
C LEU A 188 -4.97 -9.92 -18.88
N THR A 189 -4.00 -8.99 -18.91
CA THR A 189 -2.87 -8.99 -17.97
C THR A 189 -3.33 -8.66 -16.54
N ALA A 190 -4.31 -7.78 -16.37
CA ALA A 190 -4.83 -7.37 -15.06
C ALA A 190 -5.83 -8.37 -14.45
N GLY A 191 -6.78 -8.87 -15.25
CA GLY A 191 -7.94 -9.64 -14.79
C GLY A 191 -8.22 -10.95 -15.54
N GLY A 192 -7.42 -11.30 -16.56
CA GLY A 192 -7.67 -12.49 -17.39
C GLY A 192 -7.57 -13.84 -16.67
N LEU A 193 -6.97 -13.88 -15.46
CA LEU A 193 -6.88 -15.06 -14.58
C LEU A 193 -7.93 -15.07 -13.45
N HIS A 194 -8.84 -14.07 -13.41
CA HIS A 194 -9.89 -13.97 -12.39
C HIS A 194 -10.93 -15.08 -12.58
N VAL A 195 -10.87 -16.13 -11.76
CA VAL A 195 -11.63 -17.39 -11.97
C VAL A 195 -13.12 -17.19 -12.23
N ALA A 196 -13.79 -16.33 -11.45
CA ALA A 196 -15.24 -16.12 -11.51
C ALA A 196 -15.73 -15.08 -12.54
N GLU A 197 -14.85 -14.24 -13.10
CA GLU A 197 -15.27 -13.08 -13.93
C GLU A 197 -14.37 -12.77 -15.12
N GLY A 198 -13.12 -13.24 -15.13
CA GLY A 198 -12.15 -12.95 -16.19
C GLY A 198 -12.62 -13.41 -17.56
N ASN A 199 -13.55 -14.37 -17.62
CA ASN A 199 -14.24 -14.79 -18.83
C ASN A 199 -14.86 -13.61 -19.59
N LYS A 200 -15.43 -12.61 -18.89
CA LYS A 200 -16.07 -11.43 -19.50
C LYS A 200 -15.08 -10.66 -20.39
N ILE A 201 -13.81 -10.57 -19.98
CA ILE A 201 -12.74 -9.94 -20.79
C ILE A 201 -12.39 -10.81 -22.00
N TRP A 202 -12.26 -12.12 -21.82
CA TRP A 202 -11.99 -13.04 -22.94
C TRP A 202 -13.14 -13.06 -23.96
N GLU A 203 -14.38 -12.99 -23.50
CA GLU A 203 -15.61 -12.95 -24.31
C GLU A 203 -15.68 -11.66 -25.13
N ALA A 204 -15.60 -10.51 -24.48
CA ALA A 204 -15.55 -9.21 -25.17
C ALA A 204 -14.39 -9.12 -26.19
N TYR A 205 -13.21 -9.69 -25.89
CA TYR A 205 -12.10 -9.69 -26.83
C TYR A 205 -12.32 -10.64 -28.02
N ARG A 206 -12.97 -11.79 -27.83
CA ARG A 206 -13.35 -12.67 -28.95
C ARG A 206 -14.39 -12.00 -29.84
N GLU A 207 -15.45 -11.44 -29.26
CA GLU A 207 -16.48 -10.70 -29.97
C GLU A 207 -15.89 -9.54 -30.80
N PHE A 208 -14.92 -8.81 -30.25
CA PHE A 208 -14.19 -7.77 -30.99
C PHE A 208 -13.36 -8.33 -32.15
N GLU A 209 -12.58 -9.40 -31.94
CA GLU A 209 -11.75 -9.99 -33.01
C GLU A 209 -12.61 -10.69 -34.09
N GLU A 210 -13.79 -11.19 -33.73
CA GLU A 210 -14.79 -11.71 -34.67
C GLU A 210 -15.48 -10.57 -35.44
N ALA A 211 -15.83 -9.45 -34.79
CA ALA A 211 -16.32 -8.25 -35.47
C ALA A 211 -15.32 -7.73 -36.52
N VAL A 212 -14.03 -7.70 -36.19
CA VAL A 212 -12.94 -7.35 -37.12
C VAL A 212 -12.83 -8.34 -38.29
N MET A 213 -13.21 -9.62 -38.12
CA MET A 213 -13.22 -10.59 -39.22
C MET A 213 -14.23 -10.23 -40.31
N TYR A 214 -15.39 -9.65 -39.94
CA TYR A 214 -16.43 -9.24 -40.88
C TYR A 214 -16.13 -7.96 -41.66
N THR A 215 -15.14 -7.15 -41.24
CA THR A 215 -14.73 -5.92 -41.95
C THR A 215 -13.68 -6.14 -43.03
N ILE A 216 -13.07 -7.33 -43.09
CA ILE A 216 -12.03 -7.69 -44.09
C ILE A 216 -12.67 -8.06 -45.44
N ASP A 217 -12.18 -7.46 -46.54
CA ASP A 217 -12.61 -7.76 -47.92
C ASP A 217 -12.53 -9.28 -48.21
N ASP A 218 -13.61 -9.86 -48.74
CA ASP A 218 -13.70 -11.26 -49.19
C ASP A 218 -12.55 -11.67 -50.13
N LYS A 219 -11.97 -10.73 -50.86
CA LYS A 219 -10.85 -10.96 -51.78
C LYS A 219 -9.49 -11.09 -51.08
N ASP A 220 -9.33 -10.59 -49.86
CA ASP A 220 -8.09 -10.77 -49.09
C ASP A 220 -8.15 -12.02 -48.21
N SER A 221 -8.06 -13.18 -48.86
CA SER A 221 -8.02 -14.48 -48.18
C SER A 221 -6.84 -14.60 -47.20
N LYS A 222 -5.77 -13.81 -47.37
CA LYS A 222 -4.59 -13.85 -46.49
C LYS A 222 -4.84 -13.08 -45.20
N ALA A 223 -5.49 -11.91 -45.27
CA ALA A 223 -5.92 -11.17 -44.10
C ALA A 223 -6.97 -11.97 -43.31
N LYS A 224 -7.96 -12.58 -44.00
CA LYS A 224 -8.97 -13.45 -43.38
C LYS A 224 -8.34 -14.62 -42.65
N GLU A 225 -7.47 -15.41 -43.30
CA GLU A 225 -6.76 -16.52 -42.64
C GLU A 225 -5.95 -16.04 -41.41
N SER A 226 -5.27 -14.89 -41.53
CA SER A 226 -4.50 -14.32 -40.42
C SER A 226 -5.38 -13.93 -39.21
N GLN A 227 -6.61 -13.47 -39.47
CA GLN A 227 -7.59 -13.10 -38.45
C GLN A 227 -8.27 -14.33 -37.83
N VAL A 228 -8.62 -15.33 -38.63
CA VAL A 228 -9.12 -16.65 -38.16
C VAL A 228 -8.08 -17.30 -37.24
N GLN A 229 -6.79 -17.31 -37.61
CA GLN A 229 -5.73 -17.83 -36.75
C GLN A 229 -5.51 -17.02 -35.46
N ARG A 230 -5.98 -15.75 -35.40
CA ARG A 230 -5.93 -14.92 -34.19
C ARG A 230 -7.08 -15.27 -33.24
N VAL A 231 -8.31 -15.39 -33.74
CA VAL A 231 -9.48 -15.83 -32.94
C VAL A 231 -9.25 -17.25 -32.41
N ARG A 232 -8.77 -18.18 -33.25
CA ARG A 232 -8.38 -19.55 -32.83
C ARG A 232 -7.39 -19.55 -31.67
N LYS A 233 -6.33 -18.74 -31.74
CA LYS A 233 -5.35 -18.61 -30.65
C LYS A 233 -5.94 -17.99 -29.39
N LEU A 234 -6.93 -17.12 -29.52
CA LEU A 234 -7.60 -16.50 -28.38
C LEU A 234 -8.44 -17.52 -27.61
N PHE A 235 -9.24 -18.34 -28.32
CA PHE A 235 -9.92 -19.51 -27.74
C PHE A 235 -8.94 -20.48 -27.07
N GLN A 236 -7.88 -20.89 -27.77
CA GLN A 236 -6.89 -21.83 -27.23
C GLN A 236 -6.18 -21.30 -25.98
N ARG A 237 -5.90 -19.99 -25.92
CA ARG A 237 -5.38 -19.33 -24.71
C ARG A 237 -6.38 -19.38 -23.57
N GLN A 238 -7.64 -19.01 -23.80
CA GLN A 238 -8.68 -19.02 -22.76
C GLN A 238 -8.94 -20.43 -22.22
N LEU A 239 -9.03 -21.44 -23.09
CA LEU A 239 -9.17 -22.85 -22.71
C LEU A 239 -7.99 -23.38 -21.87
N SER A 240 -6.87 -22.65 -21.82
CA SER A 240 -5.72 -22.95 -20.96
C SER A 240 -5.77 -22.26 -19.59
N VAL A 241 -6.84 -21.52 -19.26
CA VAL A 241 -7.00 -20.74 -18.02
C VAL A 241 -8.13 -21.32 -17.17
N PRO A 242 -7.94 -21.54 -15.85
CA PRO A 242 -9.00 -22.03 -14.96
C PRO A 242 -10.07 -20.96 -14.70
N LEU A 243 -11.10 -20.93 -15.54
CA LEU A 243 -12.25 -20.02 -15.48
C LEU A 243 -13.55 -20.81 -15.28
N VAL A 244 -14.54 -20.17 -14.65
CA VAL A 244 -15.88 -20.74 -14.39
C VAL A 244 -16.62 -21.22 -15.65
N ASN A 245 -16.33 -20.64 -16.82
CA ASN A 245 -17.02 -20.91 -18.08
C ASN A 245 -16.24 -21.85 -19.03
N LEU A 246 -15.30 -22.67 -18.50
CA LEU A 246 -14.45 -23.54 -19.33
C LEU A 246 -15.26 -24.47 -20.25
N GLU A 247 -16.29 -25.13 -19.73
CA GLU A 247 -17.11 -26.09 -20.50
C GLU A 247 -17.87 -25.39 -21.65
N SER A 248 -18.51 -24.24 -21.38
CA SER A 248 -19.22 -23.47 -22.41
C SER A 248 -18.27 -22.84 -23.42
N THR A 249 -17.06 -22.46 -23.00
CA THR A 249 -15.99 -22.01 -23.90
C THR A 249 -15.54 -23.11 -24.86
N LEU A 250 -15.47 -24.38 -24.40
CA LEU A 250 -15.11 -25.51 -25.26
C LEU A 250 -16.20 -25.78 -26.32
N VAL A 251 -17.47 -25.72 -25.92
CA VAL A 251 -18.61 -25.83 -26.85
C VAL A 251 -18.59 -24.70 -27.88
N ALA A 252 -18.39 -23.44 -27.45
CA ALA A 252 -18.27 -22.30 -28.34
C ALA A 252 -17.07 -22.43 -29.30
N TYR A 253 -15.92 -22.90 -28.82
CA TYR A 253 -14.74 -23.16 -29.66
C TYR A 253 -15.02 -24.20 -30.74
N LYS A 254 -15.68 -25.32 -30.41
CA LYS A 254 -16.08 -26.33 -31.40
C LYS A 254 -17.03 -25.77 -32.45
N ALA A 255 -18.07 -25.04 -32.01
CA ALA A 255 -19.04 -24.43 -32.92
C ALA A 255 -18.34 -23.47 -33.90
N TRP A 256 -17.47 -22.60 -33.39
CA TRP A 256 -16.68 -21.68 -34.21
C TRP A 256 -15.74 -22.41 -35.19
N GLU A 257 -15.04 -23.47 -34.78
CA GLU A 257 -14.20 -24.25 -35.70
C GLU A 257 -15.01 -24.98 -36.80
N VAL A 258 -16.28 -25.34 -36.54
CA VAL A 258 -17.19 -25.88 -37.57
C VAL A 258 -17.56 -24.81 -38.61
N GLU A 259 -17.79 -23.57 -38.18
CA GLU A 259 -17.98 -22.43 -39.10
C GLU A 259 -16.73 -22.18 -39.97
N GLN A 260 -15.53 -22.45 -39.44
CA GLN A 260 -14.28 -22.42 -40.21
C GLN A 260 -14.03 -23.68 -41.08
N GLY A 261 -14.99 -24.62 -41.13
CA GLY A 261 -14.94 -25.81 -42.00
C GLY A 261 -14.40 -27.09 -41.36
N SER A 262 -14.26 -27.14 -40.03
CA SER A 262 -13.86 -28.36 -39.30
C SER A 262 -15.05 -29.32 -39.11
N ASN A 263 -14.80 -30.63 -39.16
CA ASN A 263 -15.83 -31.65 -38.85
C ASN A 263 -15.81 -31.98 -37.34
N LEU A 264 -16.25 -31.04 -36.50
CA LEU A 264 -16.42 -31.26 -35.05
C LEU A 264 -17.91 -31.36 -34.67
N ASN A 265 -18.19 -32.02 -33.55
CA ASN A 265 -19.54 -32.13 -33.01
C ASN A 265 -19.88 -30.91 -32.12
N ALA A 266 -20.39 -29.84 -32.73
CA ALA A 266 -20.55 -28.52 -32.11
C ALA A 266 -21.35 -28.50 -30.79
N GLU A 267 -22.36 -29.35 -30.63
CA GLU A 267 -23.29 -29.33 -29.47
C GLU A 267 -22.81 -30.19 -28.29
N SER A 268 -21.61 -30.77 -28.34
CA SER A 268 -21.13 -31.76 -27.39
C SER A 268 -19.96 -31.28 -26.52
N SER A 269 -19.94 -31.72 -25.26
CA SER A 269 -18.82 -31.52 -24.34
C SER A 269 -17.75 -32.63 -24.40
N ASP A 270 -17.83 -33.55 -25.38
CA ASP A 270 -16.77 -34.54 -25.62
C ASP A 270 -15.45 -33.88 -26.06
N LEU A 271 -14.39 -34.66 -26.22
CA LEU A 271 -13.08 -34.17 -26.68
C LEU A 271 -12.74 -34.63 -28.10
N ASP A 272 -13.73 -35.19 -28.81
CA ASP A 272 -13.53 -35.85 -30.09
C ASP A 272 -13.23 -34.83 -31.20
N GLY A 273 -12.16 -35.09 -31.96
CA GLY A 273 -11.67 -34.22 -33.04
C GLY A 273 -10.92 -32.97 -32.58
N VAL A 274 -10.98 -32.59 -31.30
CA VAL A 274 -10.25 -31.43 -30.76
C VAL A 274 -8.73 -31.69 -30.81
N PRO A 275 -7.89 -30.72 -31.22
CA PRO A 275 -6.44 -30.93 -31.28
C PRO A 275 -5.85 -31.30 -29.92
N THR A 276 -4.99 -32.34 -29.88
CA THR A 276 -4.47 -32.94 -28.63
C THR A 276 -3.82 -31.95 -27.66
N HIS A 277 -3.18 -30.89 -28.18
CA HIS A 277 -2.56 -29.86 -27.34
C HIS A 277 -3.59 -28.95 -26.66
N VAL A 278 -4.76 -28.72 -27.29
CA VAL A 278 -5.88 -27.98 -26.71
C VAL A 278 -6.57 -28.84 -25.65
N VAL A 279 -6.78 -30.13 -25.94
CA VAL A 279 -7.32 -31.10 -24.97
C VAL A 279 -6.48 -31.14 -23.70
N SER A 280 -5.17 -31.36 -23.82
CA SER A 280 -4.27 -31.42 -22.66
C SER A 280 -4.19 -30.10 -21.87
N ALA A 281 -4.33 -28.95 -22.53
CA ALA A 281 -4.39 -27.65 -21.88
C ALA A 281 -5.73 -27.44 -21.14
N TYR A 282 -6.84 -27.84 -21.76
CA TYR A 282 -8.19 -27.80 -21.20
C TYR A 282 -8.34 -28.71 -19.98
N GLU A 283 -7.90 -29.97 -20.06
CA GLU A 283 -7.92 -30.91 -18.94
C GLU A 283 -7.16 -30.35 -17.73
N LYS A 284 -5.96 -29.80 -17.96
CA LYS A 284 -5.17 -29.13 -16.91
C LYS A 284 -5.88 -27.90 -16.36
N ALA A 285 -6.49 -27.07 -17.20
CA ALA A 285 -7.24 -25.89 -16.76
C ALA A 285 -8.46 -26.28 -15.92
N MET A 286 -9.14 -27.38 -16.28
CA MET A 286 -10.27 -27.93 -15.53
C MET A 286 -9.84 -28.50 -14.17
N GLU A 287 -8.73 -29.23 -14.09
CA GLU A 287 -8.13 -29.66 -12.82
C GLU A 287 -7.79 -28.46 -11.92
N MET A 288 -7.15 -27.43 -12.49
CA MET A 288 -6.81 -26.21 -11.77
C MET A 288 -8.05 -25.43 -11.30
N TYR A 289 -9.15 -25.44 -12.07
CA TYR A 289 -10.43 -24.83 -11.71
C TYR A 289 -11.14 -25.62 -10.58
N ASN A 290 -11.18 -26.95 -10.68
CA ASN A 290 -11.79 -27.82 -9.67
C ASN A 290 -11.10 -27.71 -8.30
N ALA A 291 -9.79 -27.42 -8.26
CA ALA A 291 -9.08 -27.12 -7.02
C ALA A 291 -9.48 -25.77 -6.37
N ARG A 292 -10.25 -24.92 -7.08
CA ARG A 292 -10.51 -23.51 -6.73
C ARG A 292 -12.00 -23.18 -6.56
N VAL A 293 -12.90 -23.91 -7.22
CA VAL A 293 -14.35 -23.66 -7.17
C VAL A 293 -14.89 -23.53 -5.74
N GLY A 294 -14.50 -24.43 -4.83
CA GLY A 294 -14.92 -24.38 -3.42
C GLY A 294 -14.37 -23.19 -2.62
N PHE A 295 -13.30 -22.54 -3.07
CA PHE A 295 -12.83 -21.26 -2.48
C PHE A 295 -13.59 -20.07 -3.07
N GLU A 296 -13.86 -20.07 -4.39
CA GLU A 296 -14.69 -19.06 -5.05
C GLU A 296 -16.11 -19.01 -4.46
N GLU A 297 -16.74 -20.17 -4.25
CA GLU A 297 -18.03 -20.29 -3.57
C GLU A 297 -18.02 -19.69 -2.15
N GLN A 298 -16.92 -19.84 -1.42
CA GLN A 298 -16.79 -19.27 -0.07
C GLN A 298 -16.70 -17.74 -0.11
N ILE A 299 -15.88 -17.15 -0.97
CA ILE A 299 -15.72 -15.67 -1.03
C ILE A 299 -16.94 -14.96 -1.65
N CYS A 300 -17.73 -15.66 -2.48
CA CYS A 300 -18.96 -15.13 -3.07
C CYS A 300 -20.22 -15.35 -2.22
N MET A 301 -20.11 -15.98 -1.04
CA MET A 301 -21.27 -16.27 -0.19
C MET A 301 -21.86 -14.98 0.40
N LYS A 302 -23.16 -14.75 0.21
CA LYS A 302 -23.88 -13.60 0.80
C LYS A 302 -24.16 -13.79 2.30
N GLY A 303 -24.35 -12.69 3.03
CA GLY A 303 -24.85 -12.69 4.41
C GLY A 303 -23.83 -13.08 5.50
N VAL A 304 -22.54 -13.10 5.18
CA VAL A 304 -21.45 -13.20 6.18
C VAL A 304 -20.93 -11.83 6.59
N SER A 305 -20.26 -11.76 7.74
CA SER A 305 -19.58 -10.53 8.13
C SER A 305 -18.30 -10.32 7.32
N GLU A 306 -17.87 -9.07 7.24
CA GLU A 306 -16.66 -8.66 6.53
C GLU A 306 -15.40 -9.35 7.06
N GLU A 307 -15.33 -9.61 8.37
CA GLU A 307 -14.22 -10.34 8.99
C GLU A 307 -14.19 -11.82 8.53
N GLU A 308 -15.35 -12.46 8.40
CA GLU A 308 -15.42 -13.84 7.91
C GLU A 308 -15.10 -13.91 6.40
N LYS A 309 -15.60 -12.95 5.62
CA LYS A 309 -15.30 -12.81 4.19
C LYS A 309 -13.80 -12.58 3.96
N LEU A 310 -13.17 -11.68 4.73
CA LEU A 310 -11.71 -11.47 4.73
C LEU A 310 -10.94 -12.74 5.10
N GLN A 311 -11.38 -13.48 6.12
CA GLN A 311 -10.74 -14.74 6.50
C GLN A 311 -10.82 -15.80 5.39
N ARG A 312 -11.93 -15.86 4.63
CA ARG A 312 -12.07 -16.74 3.46
C ARG A 312 -11.08 -16.35 2.35
N PHE A 313 -10.89 -15.07 2.09
CA PHE A 313 -9.83 -14.58 1.19
C PHE A 313 -8.42 -14.95 1.69
N ILE A 314 -8.12 -14.82 2.98
CA ILE A 314 -6.82 -15.20 3.57
C ILE A 314 -6.56 -16.71 3.42
N ASN A 315 -7.58 -17.56 3.63
CA ASN A 315 -7.48 -19.00 3.42
C ASN A 315 -7.15 -19.33 1.95
N TYR A 316 -7.81 -18.66 1.01
CA TYR A 316 -7.58 -18.84 -0.43
C TYR A 316 -6.21 -18.29 -0.88
N LEU A 317 -5.76 -17.15 -0.35
CA LEU A 317 -4.40 -16.63 -0.55
C LEU A 317 -3.33 -17.59 -0.02
N THR A 318 -3.60 -18.28 1.10
CA THR A 318 -2.72 -19.31 1.64
C THR A 318 -2.62 -20.51 0.67
N PHE A 319 -3.73 -20.92 0.06
CA PHE A 319 -3.74 -21.95 -0.99
C PHE A 319 -2.95 -21.51 -2.23
N GLU A 320 -3.25 -20.36 -2.84
CA GLU A 320 -2.55 -19.91 -4.07
C GLU A 320 -1.04 -19.70 -3.82
N LYS A 321 -0.63 -19.21 -2.64
CA LYS A 321 0.79 -19.12 -2.26
C LYS A 321 1.47 -20.49 -2.15
N SER A 322 0.72 -21.54 -1.80
CA SER A 322 1.24 -22.92 -1.72
C SER A 322 1.30 -23.61 -3.10
N ASP A 323 0.40 -23.27 -4.01
CA ASP A 323 0.41 -23.71 -5.42
C ASP A 323 1.57 -23.05 -6.19
N GLY A 324 1.88 -21.80 -5.85
CA GLY A 324 3.14 -21.14 -6.21
C GLY A 324 3.16 -20.40 -7.54
N ASP A 325 2.01 -20.18 -8.19
CA ASP A 325 1.90 -19.32 -9.37
C ASP A 325 1.81 -17.82 -8.97
N PRO A 326 2.83 -17.00 -9.28
CA PRO A 326 2.83 -15.60 -8.83
C PRO A 326 1.77 -14.74 -9.48
N ALA A 327 1.35 -15.04 -10.71
CA ALA A 327 0.31 -14.26 -11.40
C ALA A 327 -1.06 -14.52 -10.76
N ARG A 328 -1.32 -15.76 -10.33
CA ARG A 328 -2.55 -16.12 -9.61
C ARG A 328 -2.60 -15.52 -8.21
N VAL A 329 -1.51 -15.61 -7.45
CA VAL A 329 -1.41 -14.96 -6.13
C VAL A 329 -1.61 -13.45 -6.26
N GLN A 330 -1.00 -12.82 -7.27
CA GLN A 330 -1.18 -11.39 -7.53
C GLN A 330 -2.64 -11.05 -7.85
N VAL A 331 -3.30 -11.75 -8.77
CA VAL A 331 -4.71 -11.51 -9.10
C VAL A 331 -5.63 -11.72 -7.89
N LEU A 332 -5.36 -12.71 -7.03
CA LEU A 332 -6.16 -12.90 -5.82
C LEU A 332 -5.93 -11.80 -4.78
N PHE A 333 -4.70 -11.28 -4.63
CA PHE A 333 -4.44 -10.09 -3.82
C PHE A 333 -5.15 -8.86 -4.38
N GLU A 334 -5.09 -8.62 -5.69
CA GLU A 334 -5.77 -7.50 -6.35
C GLU A 334 -7.30 -7.52 -6.15
N ARG A 335 -7.91 -8.71 -6.16
CA ARG A 335 -9.32 -8.91 -5.77
C ARG A 335 -9.56 -8.58 -4.29
N ALA A 336 -8.73 -9.13 -3.41
CA ALA A 336 -8.88 -8.95 -1.96
C ALA A 336 -8.72 -7.48 -1.53
N VAL A 337 -7.78 -6.72 -2.12
CA VAL A 337 -7.59 -5.29 -1.78
C VAL A 337 -8.61 -4.37 -2.44
N ALA A 338 -9.33 -4.83 -3.49
CA ALA A 338 -10.48 -4.11 -4.03
C ALA A 338 -11.71 -4.25 -3.11
N GLU A 339 -11.87 -5.40 -2.44
CA GLU A 339 -12.92 -5.64 -1.45
C GLU A 339 -12.59 -5.00 -0.09
N PHE A 340 -11.35 -5.17 0.41
CA PHE A 340 -10.90 -4.71 1.73
C PHE A 340 -9.79 -3.64 1.65
N PRO A 341 -10.04 -2.48 1.01
CA PRO A 341 -8.98 -1.50 0.73
C PRO A 341 -8.33 -0.91 1.99
N VAL A 342 -9.04 -0.86 3.12
CA VAL A 342 -8.51 -0.32 4.39
C VAL A 342 -7.82 -1.37 5.28
N SER A 343 -7.66 -2.61 4.82
CA SER A 343 -7.01 -3.68 5.58
C SER A 343 -5.48 -3.56 5.53
N SER A 344 -4.89 -3.00 6.59
CA SER A 344 -3.43 -2.81 6.70
C SER A 344 -2.64 -4.11 6.61
N ASP A 345 -3.16 -5.18 7.21
CA ASP A 345 -2.48 -6.48 7.25
C ASP A 345 -2.46 -7.14 5.87
N LEU A 346 -3.56 -7.01 5.11
CA LEU A 346 -3.65 -7.50 3.74
C LEU A 346 -2.67 -6.77 2.81
N TRP A 347 -2.60 -5.43 2.89
CA TRP A 347 -1.61 -4.66 2.13
C TRP A 347 -0.17 -4.99 2.53
N LEU A 348 0.10 -5.15 3.83
CA LEU A 348 1.43 -5.53 4.33
C LEU A 348 1.86 -6.92 3.82
N ASP A 349 0.97 -7.91 3.87
CA ASP A 349 1.22 -9.25 3.32
C ASP A 349 1.42 -9.21 1.80
N TYR A 350 0.60 -8.44 1.06
CA TYR A 350 0.75 -8.27 -0.38
C TYR A 350 2.13 -7.69 -0.75
N VAL A 351 2.53 -6.57 -0.15
CA VAL A 351 3.84 -5.95 -0.48
C VAL A 351 5.03 -6.82 -0.05
N ARG A 352 4.91 -7.57 1.07
CA ARG A 352 5.91 -8.57 1.51
C ARG A 352 6.03 -9.72 0.50
N TYR A 353 4.93 -10.17 -0.08
CA TYR A 353 4.92 -11.16 -1.16
C TYR A 353 5.57 -10.64 -2.45
N MET A 354 5.25 -9.41 -2.86
CA MET A 354 5.82 -8.76 -4.05
C MET A 354 7.34 -8.59 -3.95
N ASP A 355 7.84 -8.23 -2.76
CA ASP A 355 9.27 -8.06 -2.48
C ASP A 355 10.08 -9.37 -2.46
N SER A 356 9.45 -10.47 -2.03
CA SER A 356 10.10 -11.79 -1.96
C SER A 356 10.11 -12.50 -3.32
N THR A 357 9.01 -12.43 -4.07
CA THR A 357 8.77 -13.27 -5.25
C THR A 357 9.06 -12.55 -6.57
N LEU A 358 8.38 -11.44 -6.85
CA LEU A 358 8.34 -10.85 -8.20
C LEU A 358 9.51 -9.90 -8.49
N LYS A 359 9.88 -9.04 -7.54
CA LYS A 359 11.05 -8.13 -7.62
C LYS A 359 11.11 -7.22 -8.88
N VAL A 360 10.01 -7.08 -9.62
CA VAL A 360 9.90 -6.18 -10.78
C VAL A 360 9.67 -4.75 -10.27
N GLY A 361 10.69 -3.91 -10.33
CA GLY A 361 10.73 -2.60 -9.66
C GLY A 361 9.51 -1.70 -9.86
N ASN A 362 9.02 -1.59 -11.10
CA ASN A 362 7.83 -0.75 -11.39
C ASN A 362 6.56 -1.31 -10.75
N VAL A 363 6.27 -2.60 -10.94
CA VAL A 363 5.06 -3.24 -10.38
C VAL A 363 5.06 -3.15 -8.85
N VAL A 364 6.21 -3.40 -8.21
CA VAL A 364 6.38 -3.27 -6.75
C VAL A 364 6.11 -1.83 -6.30
N ARG A 365 6.67 -0.82 -7.00
CA ARG A 365 6.45 0.61 -6.70
C ARG A 365 4.97 0.98 -6.76
N ASP A 366 4.27 0.53 -7.79
CA ASP A 366 2.89 0.93 -8.05
C ASP A 366 1.92 0.29 -7.02
N VAL A 367 2.19 -0.94 -6.56
CA VAL A 367 1.49 -1.55 -5.41
C VAL A 367 1.77 -0.78 -4.11
N TYR A 368 3.03 -0.39 -3.83
CA TYR A 368 3.34 0.43 -2.64
C TYR A 368 2.63 1.80 -2.66
N MET A 369 2.52 2.43 -3.83
CA MET A 369 1.83 3.71 -4.01
C MET A 369 0.33 3.60 -3.70
N ARG A 370 -0.32 2.50 -4.12
CA ARG A 370 -1.72 2.20 -3.80
C ARG A 370 -1.91 1.87 -2.32
N ALA A 371 -1.03 1.04 -1.76
CA ALA A 371 -1.04 0.66 -0.34
C ALA A 371 -0.93 1.89 0.58
N SER A 372 -0.05 2.84 0.27
CA SER A 372 0.13 4.05 1.10
C SER A 372 -0.94 5.11 0.92
N ARG A 373 -1.69 5.12 -0.19
CA ARG A 373 -2.92 5.93 -0.37
C ARG A 373 -4.10 5.34 0.40
N ASN A 374 -4.18 4.01 0.49
CA ASN A 374 -5.26 3.29 1.17
C ASN A 374 -5.11 3.20 2.69
N CYS A 375 -3.89 2.95 3.16
CA CYS A 375 -3.55 2.82 4.59
C CYS A 375 -2.48 3.85 5.00
N PRO A 376 -2.70 5.16 4.82
CA PRO A 376 -1.69 6.20 5.08
C PRO A 376 -1.22 6.26 6.53
N TRP A 377 -2.01 5.76 7.49
CA TRP A 377 -1.69 5.72 8.93
C TRP A 377 -0.68 4.62 9.33
N VAL A 378 -0.24 3.76 8.41
CA VAL A 378 0.67 2.63 8.70
C VAL A 378 2.12 3.00 8.37
N GLY A 379 2.94 3.26 9.39
CA GLY A 379 4.34 3.66 9.18
C GLY A 379 5.20 2.64 8.42
N GLU A 380 4.96 1.34 8.65
CA GLU A 380 5.72 0.26 7.98
C GLU A 380 5.57 0.29 6.45
N LEU A 381 4.38 0.64 5.93
CA LEU A 381 4.16 0.74 4.48
C LEU A 381 5.04 1.83 3.85
N TRP A 382 5.15 2.99 4.49
CA TRP A 382 5.99 4.10 4.01
C TRP A 382 7.48 3.78 4.11
N VAL A 383 7.93 3.18 5.22
CA VAL A 383 9.31 2.70 5.38
C VAL A 383 9.69 1.71 4.27
N ARG A 384 8.84 0.72 4.02
CA ARG A 384 9.05 -0.27 2.96
C ARG A 384 9.02 0.34 1.57
N TYR A 385 8.14 1.32 1.32
CA TYR A 385 8.07 2.02 0.04
C TYR A 385 9.37 2.78 -0.25
N LEU A 386 9.93 3.50 0.73
CA LEU A 386 11.24 4.15 0.57
C LEU A 386 12.36 3.14 0.26
N LEU A 387 12.36 1.98 0.94
CA LEU A 387 13.31 0.89 0.67
C LEU A 387 13.09 0.22 -0.70
N ALA A 388 11.86 0.18 -1.22
CA ALA A 388 11.56 -0.30 -2.56
C ALA A 388 12.08 0.66 -3.63
N LEU A 389 11.90 1.97 -3.44
CA LEU A 389 12.44 3.01 -4.32
C LEU A 389 13.98 3.02 -4.34
N GLU A 390 14.63 2.86 -3.18
CA GLU A 390 16.09 2.76 -3.12
C GLU A 390 16.62 1.52 -3.88
N ARG A 391 15.98 0.36 -3.69
CA ARG A 391 16.29 -0.88 -4.44
C ARG A 391 16.05 -0.73 -5.94
N GLY A 392 14.98 -0.03 -6.34
CA GLY A 392 14.65 0.31 -7.72
C GLY A 392 15.53 1.41 -8.33
N HIS A 393 16.46 1.99 -7.56
CA HIS A 393 17.32 3.10 -7.97
C HIS A 393 16.55 4.34 -8.45
N ALA A 394 15.42 4.62 -7.79
CA ALA A 394 14.65 5.85 -8.01
C ALA A 394 15.52 7.10 -7.76
N PRO A 395 15.24 8.22 -8.48
CA PRO A 395 15.92 9.49 -8.24
C PRO A 395 15.70 10.01 -6.82
N GLU A 396 16.52 10.97 -6.42
CA GLU A 396 16.39 11.60 -5.11
C GLU A 396 15.07 12.34 -4.92
N GLU A 397 14.59 12.99 -5.98
CA GLU A 397 13.32 13.72 -6.01
C GLU A 397 12.13 12.82 -5.62
N ASP A 398 11.98 11.65 -6.25
CA ASP A 398 10.91 10.68 -5.95
C ASP A 398 10.93 10.21 -4.49
N ILE A 399 12.12 9.87 -3.98
CA ILE A 399 12.30 9.38 -2.60
C ILE A 399 12.00 10.50 -1.60
N SER A 400 12.45 11.72 -1.87
CA SER A 400 12.18 12.90 -1.06
C SER A 400 10.68 13.26 -1.05
N ALA A 401 10.01 13.19 -2.22
CA ALA A 401 8.58 13.44 -2.34
C ALA A 401 7.72 12.41 -1.58
N VAL A 402 8.09 11.12 -1.63
CA VAL A 402 7.42 10.06 -0.85
C VAL A 402 7.63 10.25 0.65
N PHE A 403 8.85 10.57 1.07
CA PHE A 403 9.17 10.88 2.47
C PHE A 403 8.40 12.10 2.98
N GLY A 404 8.28 13.16 2.16
CA GLY A 404 7.48 14.35 2.47
C GLY A 404 5.99 14.05 2.66
N ARG A 405 5.41 13.15 1.85
CA ARG A 405 4.01 12.69 2.03
C ARG A 405 3.84 11.83 3.28
N ALA A 406 4.79 10.94 3.56
CA ALA A 406 4.77 10.12 4.79
C ALA A 406 4.76 10.99 6.06
N LEU A 407 5.50 12.10 6.09
CA LEU A 407 5.51 13.04 7.21
C LEU A 407 4.20 13.85 7.39
N GLN A 408 3.33 13.90 6.39
CA GLN A 408 1.99 14.51 6.48
C GLN A 408 0.95 13.56 7.06
N CYS A 409 1.26 12.26 7.13
CA CYS A 409 0.37 11.24 7.68
C CYS A 409 0.38 11.24 9.21
N THR A 410 -0.70 10.72 9.80
CA THR A 410 -0.84 10.50 11.25
C THR A 410 -0.60 9.03 11.58
N PHE A 411 0.61 8.68 12.00
CA PHE A 411 0.92 7.33 12.50
C PHE A 411 0.50 7.19 13.96
N SER A 412 0.34 5.94 14.40
CA SER A 412 -0.17 5.62 15.75
C SER A 412 0.88 5.83 16.84
N THR A 413 2.15 5.68 16.49
CA THR A 413 3.27 5.70 17.44
C THR A 413 4.39 6.63 17.00
N LEU A 414 5.20 7.07 17.98
CA LEU A 414 6.43 7.81 17.73
C LEU A 414 7.48 6.98 16.97
N GLU A 415 7.58 5.69 17.28
CA GLU A 415 8.62 4.82 16.72
C GLU A 415 8.48 4.67 15.20
N GLU A 416 7.24 4.64 14.68
CA GLU A 416 6.97 4.66 13.22
C GLU A 416 7.57 5.89 12.51
N TYR A 417 7.49 7.07 13.11
CA TYR A 417 8.16 8.26 12.57
C TYR A 417 9.68 8.16 12.67
N LEU A 418 10.19 7.62 13.79
CA LEU A 418 11.62 7.41 13.96
C LEU A 418 12.17 6.44 12.90
N ASP A 419 11.51 5.32 12.64
CA ASP A 419 11.89 4.36 11.61
C ASP A 419 11.87 4.99 10.21
N LEU A 420 10.90 5.86 9.92
CA LEU A 420 10.85 6.64 8.68
C LEU A 420 12.06 7.57 8.54
N PHE A 421 12.40 8.35 9.58
CA PHE A 421 13.57 9.23 9.59
C PHE A 421 14.89 8.45 9.50
N LEU A 422 15.02 7.36 10.24
CA LEU A 422 16.20 6.48 10.20
C LEU A 422 16.37 5.88 8.81
N THR A 423 15.32 5.30 8.22
CA THR A 423 15.31 4.74 6.87
C THR A 423 15.77 5.77 5.83
N ARG A 424 15.27 7.00 5.92
CA ARG A 424 15.63 8.12 5.06
C ARG A 424 17.10 8.51 5.17
N VAL A 425 17.61 8.70 6.40
CA VAL A 425 19.03 8.96 6.67
C VAL A 425 19.90 7.83 6.14
N ASP A 426 19.47 6.59 6.31
CA ASP A 426 20.24 5.41 5.94
C ASP A 426 20.38 5.26 4.42
N GLY A 427 19.31 5.56 3.67
CA GLY A 427 19.33 5.64 2.22
C GLY A 427 20.25 6.75 1.71
N LEU A 428 20.17 7.95 2.29
CA LEU A 428 21.08 9.06 1.95
C LEU A 428 22.55 8.68 2.21
N ARG A 429 22.86 8.14 3.39
CA ARG A 429 24.20 7.63 3.74
C ARG A 429 24.71 6.61 2.73
N ARG A 430 23.89 5.61 2.38
CA ARG A 430 24.26 4.57 1.41
C ARG A 430 24.54 5.16 0.03
N ARG A 431 23.75 6.14 -0.42
CA ARG A 431 23.94 6.81 -1.71
C ARG A 431 25.23 7.63 -1.73
N ILE A 432 25.45 8.50 -0.74
CA ILE A 432 26.67 9.30 -0.57
C ILE A 432 27.92 8.40 -0.57
N LEU A 433 27.95 7.37 0.30
CA LEU A 433 29.11 6.45 0.40
C LEU A 433 29.37 5.65 -0.88
N SER A 434 28.31 5.34 -1.66
CA SER A 434 28.46 4.56 -2.89
C SER A 434 28.98 5.36 -4.09
N GLY A 435 29.12 6.69 -3.97
CA GLY A 435 29.53 7.55 -5.10
C GLY A 435 28.61 7.48 -6.31
N ARG A 436 27.35 7.01 -6.13
CA ARG A 436 26.35 6.86 -7.20
C ARG A 436 25.62 8.15 -7.55
N ASP A 437 25.94 9.22 -6.83
CA ASP A 437 25.60 10.57 -7.24
C ASP A 437 26.49 10.98 -8.43
N LYS A 438 25.89 11.05 -9.61
CA LYS A 438 26.59 11.43 -10.85
C LYS A 438 26.72 12.95 -11.03
N GLU A 439 26.05 13.74 -10.18
CA GLU A 439 25.91 15.20 -10.35
C GLU A 439 26.48 16.01 -9.17
N GLY A 440 26.77 15.37 -8.03
CA GLY A 440 27.30 16.04 -6.84
C GLY A 440 26.24 16.81 -6.04
N VAL A 441 24.98 16.42 -6.19
CA VAL A 441 23.79 17.03 -5.56
C VAL A 441 23.55 16.52 -4.13
N LEU A 442 24.02 15.30 -3.81
CA LEU A 442 23.87 14.66 -2.51
C LEU A 442 25.03 15.01 -1.56
N ASP A 443 24.95 16.19 -0.95
CA ASP A 443 25.84 16.59 0.14
C ASP A 443 25.33 16.13 1.52
N PHE A 444 26.25 16.04 2.49
CA PHE A 444 25.96 15.72 3.89
C PHE A 444 25.06 16.76 4.58
N SER A 445 24.94 17.98 4.04
CA SER A 445 23.90 18.95 4.42
C SER A 445 22.49 18.35 4.43
N LEU A 446 22.10 17.56 3.42
CA LEU A 446 20.77 16.95 3.36
C LEU A 446 20.54 15.90 4.47
N VAL A 447 21.60 15.22 4.91
CA VAL A 447 21.55 14.32 6.08
C VAL A 447 21.36 15.14 7.36
N ARG A 448 22.09 16.24 7.52
CA ARG A 448 21.92 17.18 8.65
C ARG A 448 20.51 17.78 8.68
N GLU A 449 19.97 18.21 7.56
CA GLU A 449 18.62 18.73 7.44
C GLU A 449 17.57 17.67 7.80
N THR A 450 17.74 16.43 7.34
CA THR A 450 16.84 15.31 7.71
C THR A 450 16.87 15.04 9.21
N PHE A 451 18.04 15.05 9.83
CA PHE A 451 18.15 14.91 11.29
C PHE A 451 17.59 16.11 12.06
N GLN A 452 17.86 17.34 11.60
CA GLN A 452 17.29 18.56 12.18
C GLN A 452 15.77 18.58 12.04
N ALA A 453 15.22 18.08 10.94
CA ALA A 453 13.79 17.87 10.75
C ALA A 453 13.24 16.78 11.69
N SER A 454 13.95 15.66 11.91
CA SER A 454 13.53 14.62 12.87
C SER A 454 13.49 15.14 14.31
N ILE A 455 14.51 15.91 14.70
CA ILE A 455 14.61 16.62 15.97
C ILE A 455 13.47 17.65 16.05
N SER A 456 13.32 18.53 15.07
CA SER A 456 12.27 19.55 15.07
C SER A 456 10.87 18.92 15.10
N TRP A 457 10.64 17.82 14.40
CA TRP A 457 9.38 17.09 14.45
C TRP A 457 9.11 16.53 15.86
N ALA A 458 10.11 15.93 16.51
CA ALA A 458 9.99 15.40 17.86
C ALA A 458 9.90 16.48 18.97
N TYR A 459 10.54 17.64 18.79
CA TYR A 459 10.63 18.71 19.81
C TYR A 459 9.67 19.89 19.58
N CYS A 460 9.42 20.29 18.33
CA CYS A 460 8.77 21.55 17.96
C CYS A 460 7.26 21.44 17.71
N ARG A 461 6.59 20.36 18.13
CA ARG A 461 5.15 20.44 18.39
C ARG A 461 4.80 21.38 19.58
N ARG A 462 5.79 22.07 20.15
CA ARG A 462 5.60 23.24 21.01
C ARG A 462 5.73 24.60 20.31
N LEU A 463 6.33 24.72 19.10
CA LEU A 463 6.37 25.98 18.34
C LEU A 463 6.86 25.82 16.88
N LEU A 464 6.10 26.39 15.93
CA LEU A 464 6.59 27.07 14.70
C LEU A 464 6.84 26.35 13.35
N CYS A 465 6.24 25.18 13.05
CA CYS A 465 6.15 24.67 11.67
C CYS A 465 4.69 24.45 11.20
N PHE A 466 3.81 25.43 11.45
CA PHE A 466 2.35 25.26 11.30
C PHE A 466 1.67 26.52 10.75
N VAL A 467 1.93 26.86 9.47
CA VAL A 467 1.38 28.09 8.84
C VAL A 467 0.66 27.89 7.50
N LEU A 468 0.87 26.81 6.72
CA LEU A 468 0.33 26.77 5.34
C LEU A 468 -0.55 25.58 4.88
N ILE A 469 -0.59 24.42 5.53
CA ILE A 469 -1.52 23.35 5.10
C ILE A 469 -2.11 22.60 6.32
N VAL A 470 -3.45 22.44 6.32
CA VAL A 470 -4.33 21.77 7.32
C VAL A 470 -4.40 22.39 8.74
N PRO A 471 -5.47 23.14 9.08
CA PRO A 471 -5.66 23.71 10.43
C PRO A 471 -5.95 22.71 11.55
N HIS A 472 -6.42 21.49 11.24
CA HIS A 472 -7.16 20.64 12.18
C HIS A 472 -6.32 19.72 13.10
N ILE A 473 -5.02 19.56 12.86
CA ILE A 473 -4.13 18.72 13.71
C ILE A 473 -3.49 19.57 14.84
N LYS A 474 -4.15 20.66 15.25
CA LYS A 474 -3.57 21.62 16.20
C LYS A 474 -3.52 21.12 17.66
N GLU A 475 -4.59 20.51 18.15
CA GLU A 475 -4.74 20.22 19.60
C GLU A 475 -4.20 18.85 20.04
N TYR A 476 -4.45 17.76 19.29
CA TYR A 476 -4.47 16.43 19.92
C TYR A 476 -3.14 15.79 20.36
N ALA A 477 -1.98 16.23 19.85
CA ALA A 477 -0.69 15.66 20.25
C ALA A 477 0.43 16.68 20.53
N SER A 478 0.10 17.97 20.63
CA SER A 478 0.93 18.96 21.33
C SER A 478 1.14 18.50 22.78
N ASP A 479 0.03 18.09 23.39
CA ASP A 479 -0.05 17.86 24.82
C ASP A 479 0.26 16.40 25.20
N TYR A 480 0.21 15.47 24.23
CA TYR A 480 0.42 14.04 24.45
C TYR A 480 1.90 13.61 24.37
N LEU A 481 2.67 14.11 23.38
CA LEU A 481 4.01 13.60 23.07
C LEU A 481 5.15 14.30 23.83
N SER A 482 4.99 15.56 24.24
CA SER A 482 6.06 16.36 24.87
C SER A 482 6.63 15.78 26.18
N PRO A 483 5.84 15.12 27.06
CA PRO A 483 6.37 14.41 28.23
C PRO A 483 7.02 13.07 27.86
N GLN A 484 6.46 12.36 26.88
CA GLN A 484 6.82 10.98 26.52
C GLN A 484 8.20 10.86 25.86
N LEU A 485 8.68 11.91 25.20
CA LEU A 485 9.98 11.88 24.51
C LEU A 485 11.20 11.96 25.45
N LYS A 486 11.03 12.48 26.67
CA LYS A 486 12.16 12.74 27.58
C LYS A 486 12.69 11.44 28.17
N ASN A 487 14.01 11.28 28.13
CA ASN A 487 14.72 10.09 28.63
C ASN A 487 14.32 8.77 27.92
N THR A 488 14.12 8.83 26.60
CA THR A 488 13.81 7.64 25.78
C THR A 488 15.07 7.07 25.11
N ASP A 489 15.17 5.74 25.06
CA ASP A 489 16.26 5.05 24.37
C ASP A 489 16.22 5.30 22.85
N SER A 490 15.03 5.36 22.25
CA SER A 490 14.81 5.73 20.84
C SER A 490 15.48 7.06 20.47
N LEU A 491 15.34 8.09 21.31
CA LEU A 491 15.95 9.41 21.09
C LEU A 491 17.48 9.38 21.28
N LEU A 492 17.97 8.60 22.25
CA LEU A 492 19.40 8.34 22.46
C LEU A 492 20.02 7.67 21.23
N ARG A 493 19.41 6.60 20.72
CA ARG A 493 19.87 5.87 19.51
C ARG A 493 19.97 6.81 18.30
N LEU A 494 18.96 7.66 18.08
CA LEU A 494 18.94 8.64 17.00
C LEU A 494 20.10 9.64 17.10
N HIS A 495 20.28 10.28 18.26
CA HIS A 495 21.35 11.28 18.45
C HIS A 495 22.75 10.65 18.41
N ALA A 496 22.92 9.46 19.01
CA ALA A 496 24.16 8.70 18.93
C ALA A 496 24.49 8.32 17.48
N TYR A 497 23.48 8.02 16.66
CA TYR A 497 23.68 7.75 15.24
C TYR A 497 24.06 9.00 14.46
N TRP A 498 23.37 10.12 14.67
CA TRP A 498 23.73 11.40 14.05
C TRP A 498 25.17 11.80 14.40
N ALA A 499 25.56 11.77 15.68
CA ALA A 499 26.92 12.12 16.10
C ALA A 499 27.99 11.23 15.42
N ARG A 500 27.72 9.93 15.20
CA ARG A 500 28.61 9.06 14.41
C ARG A 500 28.70 9.48 12.93
N LEU A 501 27.60 9.91 12.32
CA LEU A 501 27.62 10.37 10.92
C LEU A 501 28.27 11.75 10.74
N GLU A 502 28.17 12.65 11.73
CA GLU A 502 28.95 13.89 11.77
C GLU A 502 30.46 13.62 11.74
N LEU A 503 30.93 12.60 12.47
CA LEU A 503 32.34 12.20 12.47
C LEU A 503 32.76 11.50 11.17
N ILE A 504 31.95 10.56 10.65
CA ILE A 504 32.33 9.71 9.52
C ILE A 504 32.17 10.42 8.17
N LEU A 505 31.03 11.09 7.95
CA LEU A 505 30.70 11.75 6.68
C LEU A 505 31.03 13.24 6.73
N GLY A 506 30.49 13.95 7.73
CA GLY A 506 30.70 15.39 7.88
C GLY A 506 32.13 15.79 8.24
N LYS A 507 32.88 14.87 8.86
CA LYS A 507 34.23 15.09 9.43
C LYS A 507 34.28 16.27 10.41
N ASP A 508 33.17 16.50 11.10
CA ASP A 508 32.94 17.66 11.95
C ASP A 508 32.74 17.25 13.41
N LEU A 509 33.84 17.26 14.16
CA LEU A 509 33.86 16.97 15.59
C LEU A 509 33.06 18.00 16.42
N VAL A 510 32.97 19.25 15.97
CA VAL A 510 32.26 20.31 16.69
C VAL A 510 30.75 20.09 16.57
N ALA A 511 30.27 19.75 15.37
CA ALA A 511 28.89 19.34 15.16
C ALA A 511 28.55 18.05 15.95
N ALA A 512 29.42 17.02 15.90
CA ALA A 512 29.22 15.77 16.66
C ALA A 512 29.06 16.02 18.18
N ARG A 513 29.93 16.87 18.76
CA ARG A 513 29.79 17.34 20.16
C ARG A 513 28.50 18.12 20.38
N GLY A 514 28.13 18.99 19.43
CA GLY A 514 26.88 19.75 19.46
C GLY A 514 25.62 18.87 19.52
N VAL A 515 25.61 17.73 18.81
CA VAL A 515 24.52 16.74 18.86
C VAL A 515 24.38 16.13 20.27
N TRP A 516 25.50 15.72 20.89
CA TRP A 516 25.48 15.19 22.26
C TRP A 516 25.08 16.25 23.30
N GLU A 517 25.60 17.47 23.20
CA GLU A 517 25.19 18.60 24.06
C GLU A 517 23.71 18.97 23.86
N SER A 518 23.14 18.73 22.68
CA SER A 518 21.70 18.86 22.43
C SER A 518 20.92 17.77 23.14
N LEU A 519 21.31 16.49 22.98
CA LEU A 519 20.67 15.35 23.65
C LEU A 519 20.64 15.53 25.17
N LEU A 520 21.75 15.99 25.77
CA LEU A 520 21.87 16.16 27.22
C LEU A 520 20.99 17.28 27.81
N LYS A 521 20.43 18.18 26.98
CA LYS A 521 19.39 19.14 27.43
C LYS A 521 18.05 18.44 27.69
N THR A 522 17.80 17.33 27.01
CA THR A 522 16.53 16.60 27.02
C THR A 522 16.60 15.33 27.87
N CYS A 523 17.63 14.51 27.63
CA CYS A 523 17.87 13.21 28.26
C CYS A 523 19.01 13.26 29.28
N GLY A 524 19.35 14.45 29.80
CA GLY A 524 20.46 14.64 30.75
C GLY A 524 20.29 13.95 32.11
N SER A 525 19.16 13.27 32.34
CA SER A 525 18.92 12.39 33.49
C SER A 525 19.06 10.89 33.19
N MET A 526 19.24 10.48 31.92
CA MET A 526 19.66 9.12 31.56
C MET A 526 21.18 8.97 31.79
N MET A 527 21.63 7.88 32.40
CA MET A 527 23.08 7.60 32.50
C MET A 527 23.69 7.29 31.13
N GLU A 528 22.91 6.59 30.30
CA GLU A 528 23.25 6.05 28.99
C GLU A 528 23.59 7.18 27.99
N ALA A 529 22.91 8.32 28.10
CA ALA A 529 23.18 9.51 27.29
C ALA A 529 24.54 10.16 27.62
N TRP A 530 24.93 10.18 28.90
CA TRP A 530 26.27 10.62 29.30
C TRP A 530 27.33 9.60 28.91
N GLN A 531 27.05 8.30 29.11
CA GLN A 531 27.97 7.23 28.74
C GLN A 531 28.28 7.24 27.24
N GLY A 532 27.28 7.39 26.37
CA GLY A 532 27.48 7.46 24.92
C GLY A 532 28.41 8.60 24.49
N TYR A 533 28.25 9.79 25.06
CA TYR A 533 29.13 10.93 24.77
C TYR A 533 30.56 10.70 25.27
N ILE A 534 30.72 10.17 26.49
CA ILE A 534 32.03 9.83 27.07
C ILE A 534 32.74 8.75 26.23
N THR A 535 31.99 7.74 25.76
CA THR A 535 32.50 6.69 24.89
C THR A 535 33.04 7.27 23.58
N MET A 536 32.29 8.16 22.91
CA MET A 536 32.74 8.84 21.69
C MET A 536 34.06 9.60 21.89
N GLU A 537 34.17 10.41 22.95
CA GLU A 537 35.41 11.15 23.21
C GLU A 537 36.59 10.24 23.60
N THR A 538 36.31 9.09 24.25
CA THR A 538 37.34 8.11 24.61
C THR A 538 37.84 7.35 23.39
N GLU A 539 36.95 6.93 22.49
CA GLU A 539 37.29 6.26 21.23
C GLU A 539 38.11 7.16 20.28
N LEU A 540 37.89 8.48 20.35
CA LEU A 540 38.70 9.49 19.63
C LEU A 540 40.00 9.86 20.35
N GLY A 541 40.28 9.31 21.54
CA GLY A 541 41.48 9.61 22.33
C GLY A 541 41.47 10.95 23.08
N HIS A 542 40.33 11.66 23.14
CA HIS A 542 40.17 12.94 23.83
C HIS A 542 39.94 12.77 25.34
N ILE A 543 40.86 12.09 26.02
CA ILE A 543 40.75 11.71 27.44
C ILE A 543 40.61 12.94 28.38
N GLY A 544 41.02 14.14 27.94
CA GLY A 544 40.76 15.40 28.65
C GLY A 544 39.27 15.75 28.70
N GLU A 545 38.60 15.74 27.54
CA GLU A 545 37.17 16.08 27.42
C GLU A 545 36.28 14.99 28.01
N ALA A 546 36.61 13.71 27.79
CA ALA A 546 35.92 12.59 28.42
C ALA A 546 35.87 12.74 29.96
N ARG A 547 36.99 13.13 30.59
CA ARG A 547 37.06 13.42 32.04
C ARG A 547 36.26 14.67 32.44
N SER A 548 36.15 15.67 31.56
CA SER A 548 35.32 16.87 31.79
C SER A 548 33.82 16.53 31.77
N ILE A 549 33.38 15.76 30.78
CA ILE A 549 31.99 15.30 30.63
C ILE A 549 31.60 14.36 31.79
N TYR A 550 32.49 13.45 32.20
CA TYR A 550 32.26 12.59 33.37
C TYR A 550 32.03 13.39 34.66
N LYS A 551 32.85 14.43 34.91
CA LYS A 551 32.64 15.35 36.05
C LYS A 551 31.30 16.09 35.99
N ARG A 552 30.85 16.48 34.78
CA ARG A 552 29.53 17.11 34.57
C ARG A 552 28.38 16.14 34.84
N CYS A 553 28.52 14.87 34.44
CA CYS A 553 27.55 13.80 34.74
C CYS A 553 27.41 13.59 36.25
N TYR A 554 28.53 13.47 36.98
CA TYR A 554 28.54 13.27 38.45
C TYR A 554 27.82 14.38 39.23
N GLY A 555 27.73 15.59 38.66
CA GLY A 555 26.98 16.72 39.25
C GLY A 555 25.47 16.73 38.93
N LYS A 556 24.92 15.71 38.28
CA LYS A 556 23.50 15.63 37.88
C LYS A 556 22.72 14.60 38.69
N ARG A 557 21.43 14.88 38.89
CA ARG A 557 20.47 13.91 39.46
C ARG A 557 19.90 13.08 38.33
N LEU A 558 20.33 11.83 38.23
CA LEU A 558 19.87 10.87 37.23
C LEU A 558 18.49 10.29 37.63
N ALA A 559 17.73 9.81 36.65
CA ALA A 559 16.42 9.23 36.85
C ALA A 559 16.54 7.69 36.95
N GLY A 560 16.01 7.11 38.02
CA GLY A 560 16.05 5.66 38.25
C GLY A 560 17.23 5.18 39.09
N THR A 561 17.19 5.45 40.40
CA THR A 561 17.60 4.56 41.51
C THR A 561 17.38 5.32 42.82
N GLY A 562 16.46 4.84 43.65
CA GLY A 562 16.35 5.31 45.03
C GLY A 562 17.42 4.61 45.88
N SER A 563 18.37 5.38 46.42
CA SER A 563 19.25 5.05 47.56
C SER A 563 20.15 3.80 47.55
N GLU A 564 19.94 2.81 46.67
CA GLU A 564 20.58 1.49 46.78
C GLU A 564 21.30 1.04 45.49
N ASP A 565 22.22 1.86 44.97
CA ASP A 565 23.32 1.30 44.16
C ASP A 565 24.66 2.04 44.21
N LEU A 566 25.04 2.52 45.41
CA LEU A 566 26.39 3.01 45.70
C LEU A 566 27.48 1.93 45.45
N MET A 567 27.10 0.66 45.36
CA MET A 567 27.98 -0.48 45.10
C MET A 567 28.21 -0.68 43.59
N GLY A 568 27.16 -0.64 42.76
CA GLY A 568 27.26 -0.68 41.29
C GLY A 568 28.04 0.51 40.72
N HIS A 569 27.83 1.71 41.28
CA HIS A 569 28.62 2.90 40.96
C HIS A 569 30.14 2.69 41.13
N SER A 570 30.58 1.90 42.12
CA SER A 570 32.00 1.62 42.35
C SER A 570 32.62 0.69 41.29
N THR A 571 31.86 -0.29 40.79
CA THR A 571 32.35 -1.25 39.78
C THR A 571 32.39 -0.65 38.37
N LEU A 572 31.47 0.25 38.04
CA LEU A 572 31.53 1.07 36.82
C LEU A 572 32.59 2.17 36.93
N GLN A 573 32.79 2.76 38.11
CA GLN A 573 33.94 3.63 38.37
C GLN A 573 35.27 2.91 38.13
N SER A 574 35.45 1.68 38.64
CA SER A 574 36.64 0.87 38.31
C SER A 574 36.76 0.69 36.81
N ARG A 575 35.77 0.10 36.13
CA ARG A 575 35.87 -0.19 34.69
C ARG A 575 36.10 1.04 33.79
N MET A 576 35.60 2.22 34.17
CA MET A 576 35.87 3.47 33.45
C MET A 576 37.23 4.08 33.83
N LEU A 577 37.65 4.03 35.11
CA LEU A 577 39.00 4.45 35.52
C LEU A 577 40.07 3.55 34.92
N ASP A 578 39.88 2.22 34.95
CA ASP A 578 40.78 1.22 34.39
C ASP A 578 41.01 1.51 32.90
N ARG A 579 39.94 1.70 32.09
CA ARG A 579 40.08 2.09 30.67
C ARG A 579 40.69 3.49 30.46
N VAL A 580 40.38 4.47 31.32
CA VAL A 580 40.97 5.82 31.24
C VAL A 580 42.45 5.83 31.67
N CYS A 581 42.87 4.86 32.48
CA CYS A 581 44.26 4.66 32.90
C CYS A 581 45.06 3.76 31.94
N GLU A 582 44.42 2.82 31.24
CA GLU A 582 45.05 1.99 30.19
C GLU A 582 45.62 2.83 29.02
N TYR A 583 45.04 4.00 28.73
CA TYR A 583 45.51 4.92 27.67
C TYR A 583 46.56 5.95 28.12
N GLY A 584 47.18 5.76 29.29
CA GLY A 584 48.45 6.38 29.65
C GLY A 584 48.38 7.66 30.51
N PHE A 585 49.33 7.74 31.44
CA PHE A 585 49.74 8.92 32.19
C PHE A 585 50.98 9.55 31.55
#